data_AF-A0A937P6B3-F1
#
_entry.id   AF-A0A937P6B3-F1
#
_cell.length_a   1.000
_cell.length_b   1.000
_cell.length_c   1.000
_cell.angle_alpha   90.00
_cell.angle_beta   90.00
_cell.angle_gamma   90.00
#
_symmetry.space_group_name_H-M   'P 1'
#
loop_
_entity.id
_entity.type
_entity.pdbx_description
1 polymer ?
#
loop_
_entity_poly.entity_id
_entity_poly.type
_entity_poly.pdbx_seq_one_letter_code
_entity_poly.pdbx_strand_id
1 'polypeptide(L)' 'MNIQTKKLELLDWIIQINDISIIREVENFIGSLKQPKPLKKRKFGCGKGIFTYVSDDFDESLDDFKEYMQ' A
#
# COMPACT_ATOMS: atom_id res chain seq x y z
N MET A 1 -1.99 -12.44 -23.34
CA MET A 1 -0.52 -12.30 -23.38
C MET A 1 0.08 -13.22 -22.33
N ASN A 2 0.95 -14.17 -22.71
CA ASN A 2 1.49 -15.18 -21.79
C ASN A 2 2.61 -14.58 -20.93
N ILE A 3 2.58 -14.84 -19.62
CA ILE A 3 3.60 -14.37 -18.66
C ILE A 3 5.00 -14.82 -19.05
N GLN A 4 5.14 -16.05 -19.58
CA GLN A 4 6.44 -16.57 -19.99
C GLN A 4 7.02 -15.80 -21.17
N THR A 5 6.18 -15.41 -22.14
CA THR A 5 6.61 -14.58 -23.28
C THR A 5 7.13 -13.23 -22.80
N LYS A 6 6.43 -12.58 -21.86
CA LYS A 6 6.87 -11.29 -21.30
C LYS A 6 8.18 -11.37 -20.52
N LYS A 7 8.44 -12.49 -19.83
CA LYS A 7 9.72 -12.71 -19.15
C LYS A 7 10.88 -12.81 -20.12
N LEU A 8 10.69 -13.50 -21.24
CA LEU A 8 11.72 -13.64 -22.28
C LEU A 8 12.03 -12.29 -22.94
N GLU A 9 11.00 -11.51 -23.27
CA GLU A 9 11.18 -10.14 -23.81
C GLU A 9 11.98 -9.24 -22.85
N LEU A 10 11.68 -9.30 -21.55
CA LEU A 10 12.41 -8.54 -20.52
C LEU A 10 13.87 -8.96 -20.41
N LEU A 11 14.16 -10.26 -20.50
CA LEU A 11 15.52 -10.78 -20.48
C LEU A 11 16.34 -10.28 -21.68
N ASP A 12 15.77 -10.35 -22.88
CA ASP A 12 16.42 -9.85 -24.09
C ASP A 12 16.71 -8.35 -23.99
N TRP A 13 15.75 -7.57 -23.48
CA TRP A 13 15.96 -6.14 -23.27
C TRP A 13 17.08 -5.85 -22.27
N ILE A 14 17.14 -6.58 -21.14
CA ILE A 14 18.22 -6.42 -20.14
C ILE A 14 19.59 -6.73 -20.74
N ILE A 15 19.69 -7.77 -21.58
CA ILE A 15 20.95 -8.16 -22.25
C ILE A 15 21.45 -7.06 -23.18
N GLN A 16 20.55 -6.32 -23.82
CA GLN A 16 20.89 -5.25 -24.76
C GLN A 16 21.29 -3.92 -24.09
N ILE A 17 21.13 -3.79 -22.77
CA ILE A 17 21.51 -2.57 -22.04
C ILE A 17 23.04 -2.52 -21.90
N ASN A 18 23.66 -1.54 -22.57
CA ASN A 18 25.09 -1.24 -22.44
C ASN A 18 25.41 -0.12 -21.43
N ASP A 19 24.40 0.46 -20.79
CA ASP A 19 24.57 1.52 -19.80
C ASP A 19 24.45 0.97 -18.37
N ILE A 20 25.55 1.03 -17.63
CA ILE A 20 25.64 0.54 -16.25
C ILE A 20 24.77 1.33 -15.27
N SER A 21 24.43 2.58 -15.57
CA SER A 21 23.54 3.40 -14.74
C SER A 21 22.11 2.87 -14.77
N ILE A 22 21.64 2.44 -15.95
CA ILE A 22 20.33 1.81 -16.13
C ILE A 22 20.29 0.45 -15.42
N ILE A 23 21.35 -0.35 -15.52
CA ILE A 23 21.45 -1.62 -14.77
C ILE A 23 21.30 -1.38 -13.27
N ARG A 24 21.99 -0.37 -12.71
CA ARG A 24 21.84 0.00 -11.29
C ARG A 24 20.42 0.42 -10.93
N GLU A 25 19.72 1.14 -11.80
CA GLU A 25 18.35 1.55 -11.56
C GLU A 25 17.40 0.33 -11.52
N VAL A 26 17.59 -0.61 -12.44
CA VAL A 26 16.85 -1.89 -12.46
C VAL A 26 17.14 -2.72 -11.20
N GLU A 27 18.40 -2.79 -10.76
CA GLU A 27 18.78 -3.46 -9.51
C GLU A 27 18.09 -2.82 -8.30
N ASN A 28 18.07 -1.48 -8.22
CA ASN A 28 17.40 -0.75 -7.15
C ASN A 28 15.88 -1.00 -7.14
N PHE A 29 15.26 -0.99 -8.32
CA PHE A 29 13.85 -1.27 -8.47
C PHE A 29 13.50 -2.69 -7.99
N ILE A 30 14.24 -3.71 -8.44
CA ILE A 30 14.07 -5.09 -7.97
C ILE A 30 14.32 -5.19 -6.47
N GLY A 31 15.32 -4.48 -5.95
CA GLY A 31 15.61 -4.37 -4.53
C GLY A 31 14.40 -3.85 -3.74
N SER A 32 13.73 -2.81 -4.24
CA SER A 32 12.54 -2.22 -3.62
C SER A 32 11.34 -3.19 -3.56
N LEU A 33 11.19 -4.05 -4.57
CA LEU A 33 10.11 -5.05 -4.62
C LEU A 33 10.32 -6.18 -3.61
N LYS A 34 11.59 -6.49 -3.28
CA LYS A 34 11.97 -7.53 -2.32
C LYS A 34 11.93 -7.05 -0.87
N GLN A 35 11.91 -5.73 -0.63
CA GLN A 35 11.79 -5.23 0.73
C GLN A 35 10.44 -5.63 1.30
N PRO A 36 10.38 -6.37 2.42
CA PRO A 36 9.12 -6.56 3.12
C PRO A 36 8.57 -5.16 3.43
N LYS A 37 7.25 -4.96 3.23
CA LYS A 37 6.59 -3.71 3.63
C LYS A 37 7.12 -3.36 5.02
N PRO A 38 7.76 -2.19 5.21
CA PRO A 38 8.40 -1.90 6.48
C PRO A 38 7.34 -2.09 7.56
N LEU A 39 7.62 -2.98 8.53
CA LEU A 39 6.76 -3.20 9.67
C LEU A 39 6.40 -1.81 10.19
N LYS A 40 5.10 -1.46 10.18
CA LYS A 40 4.63 -0.13 10.58
C LYS A 40 5.23 0.13 11.97
N LYS A 41 6.23 1.01 12.03
CA LYS A 41 6.83 1.41 13.30
C LYS A 41 5.71 1.95 14.17
N ARG A 42 5.60 1.46 15.41
CA ARG A 42 4.64 2.01 16.37
C ARG A 42 4.88 3.52 16.46
N LYS A 43 3.86 4.31 16.18
CA LYS A 43 3.91 5.76 16.30
C LYS A 43 3.23 6.16 17.60
N PHE A 44 3.78 7.13 18.30
CA PHE A 44 3.10 7.75 19.44
C PHE A 44 1.89 8.51 18.90
N GLY A 45 0.70 8.09 19.32
CA GLY A 45 -0.54 8.80 19.05
C GLY A 45 -0.90 9.65 20.25
N CYS A 46 -0.97 10.96 20.08
CA CYS A 46 -1.84 11.80 20.89
C CYS A 46 -3.06 12.10 20.01
N GLY A 47 -4.27 12.12 20.57
CA GLY A 47 -5.47 12.55 19.86
C GLY A 47 -5.35 14.02 19.47
N LYS A 48 -4.58 14.29 18.42
CA LYS A 48 -4.21 15.64 18.01
C LYS A 48 -5.38 16.25 17.26
N GLY A 49 -6.05 17.18 17.92
CA GLY A 49 -7.23 17.86 17.41
C GLY A 49 -8.35 17.81 18.43
N ILE A 50 -9.20 18.83 18.41
CA ILE A 50 -10.44 18.86 19.19
C ILE A 50 -11.55 18.56 18.18
N PHE A 51 -12.38 17.56 18.47
CA PHE A 51 -13.62 17.37 17.75
C PHE A 51 -14.58 18.49 18.17
N THR A 52 -14.81 19.46 17.29
CA THR A 52 -15.65 20.65 17.59
C THR A 52 -17.12 20.44 17.30
N TYR A 53 -17.47 19.32 16.65
CA TYR A 53 -18.83 18.99 16.29
C TYR A 53 -19.02 17.48 16.42
N VAL A 54 -20.13 17.11 17.04
CA VAL A 54 -20.70 15.76 17.07
C VAL A 54 -22.15 15.93 16.61
N SER A 55 -22.62 15.01 15.78
CA SER A 55 -24.01 15.05 15.29
C SER A 55 -24.99 14.81 16.43
N ASP A 56 -26.17 15.41 16.36
CA ASP A 56 -27.19 15.31 17.41
C ASP A 56 -27.72 13.87 17.60
N ASP A 57 -27.62 13.05 16.54
CA ASP A 57 -28.02 11.65 16.50
C ASP A 57 -26.88 10.66 16.81
N PHE A 58 -25.73 11.13 17.28
CA PHE A 58 -24.55 10.27 17.48
C PHE A 58 -24.79 9.10 18.44
N ASP A 59 -25.60 9.33 19.48
CA ASP A 59 -25.95 8.30 20.47
C ASP A 59 -27.19 7.48 20.06
N GLU A 60 -27.82 7.79 18.93
CA GLU A 60 -28.99 7.04 18.45
C GLU A 60 -28.59 5.64 17.96
N SER A 61 -29.43 4.66 18.26
CA SER A 61 -29.26 3.30 17.74
C SER A 61 -29.47 3.31 16.22
N LEU A 62 -28.54 2.71 15.49
CA LEU A 62 -28.72 2.39 14.07
C LEU A 62 -30.01 1.59 13.88
N ASP A 63 -30.73 1.85 12.79
CA ASP A 63 -32.02 1.22 12.51
C ASP A 63 -31.96 -0.31 12.57
N ASP A 64 -30.89 -0.89 12.02
CA ASP A 64 -30.64 -2.35 12.02
C ASP A 64 -30.43 -2.95 13.43
N PHE A 65 -30.15 -2.11 14.43
CA PHE A 65 -29.91 -2.53 15.82
C PHE A 65 -31.11 -2.26 16.73
N LYS A 66 -32.15 -1.54 16.27
CA LYS A 66 -33.35 -1.24 17.07
C LYS A 66 -34.14 -2.49 17.45
N GLU A 67 -34.12 -3.53 16.62
CA GLU A 67 -34.76 -4.82 16.89
C GLU A 67 -34.13 -5.57 18.07
N TYR A 68 -32.84 -5.36 18.33
CA TYR A 68 -32.08 -6.06 19.38
C TYR A 68 -32.06 -5.34 20.73
N MET A 69 -32.56 -4.11 20.81
CA MET A 69 -32.60 -3.29 22.04
C MET A 69 -33.96 -3.35 22.76
N GLN A 70 -34.82 -4.31 22.38
CA GLN A 70 -36.15 -4.56 22.96
C GLN A 70 -36.12 -5.64 24.06
#